data_AF-A0A135VYC5-F1
#
_entry.id   AF-A0A135VYC5-F1
#
_cell.length_a   1.000
_cell.length_b   1.000
_cell.length_c   1.000
_cell.angle_alpha   90.00
_cell.angle_beta   90.00
_cell.angle_gamma   90.00
#
_symmetry.space_group_name_H-M   'P 1'
#
loop_
_entity.id
_entity.type
_entity.pdbx_description
1 polymer ?
#
loop_
_entity_poly.entity_id
_entity_poly.type
_entity_poly.pdbx_seq_one_letter_code
_entity_poly.pdbx_strand_id
1 'polypeptide(L)'
;MEKQSIGHLSRKELRELKRLKMVKEALDELKRRGVDADIVICPICKSPRVIDLTSYHDLGFLGSFQPAYYCLDCGWYGRIVTIMTNRPEEDAVLEDMKGALAPLMEETDEEYPKEPPIEDL
;
A
#
# COMPACT_ATOMS: atom_id res chain seq x y z
N MET A 1 15.27 33.62 -14.94
CA MET A 1 15.46 32.20 -15.32
C MET A 1 15.14 31.36 -14.11
N GLU A 2 13.88 30.92 -13.99
CA GLU A 2 13.42 30.02 -12.95
C GLU A 2 14.01 28.63 -13.20
N LYS A 3 14.79 28.14 -12.23
CA LYS A 3 15.16 26.72 -12.19
C LYS A 3 13.95 25.96 -11.66
N GLN A 4 13.16 25.37 -12.55
CA GLN A 4 12.20 24.32 -12.19
C GLN A 4 13.00 23.16 -11.58
N SER A 5 12.96 23.04 -10.25
CA SER A 5 13.53 21.90 -9.54
C SER A 5 12.40 20.91 -9.27
N ILE A 6 12.21 19.97 -10.19
CA ILE A 6 11.46 18.76 -9.92
C ILE A 6 12.33 17.93 -8.97
N GLY A 7 11.95 17.87 -7.69
CA GLY A 7 12.40 16.83 -6.77
C GLY A 7 13.38 17.27 -5.69
N HIS A 8 12.88 17.38 -4.46
CA HIS A 8 13.70 17.26 -3.26
C HIS A 8 13.05 16.27 -2.29
N LEU A 9 12.99 14.98 -2.67
CA LEU A 9 12.74 13.93 -1.70
C LEU A 9 13.92 13.90 -0.72
N SER A 10 13.61 13.90 0.57
CA SER A 10 14.58 13.61 1.62
C SER A 10 15.18 12.22 1.42
N ARG A 11 16.35 11.98 2.01
CA ARG A 11 16.97 10.64 2.00
C ARG A 11 16.05 9.57 2.58
N LYS A 12 15.15 9.95 3.51
CA LYS A 12 14.16 9.03 4.09
C LYS A 12 13.09 8.67 3.07
N GLU A 13 12.46 9.67 2.46
CA GLU A 13 11.42 9.46 1.45
C GLU A 13 11.94 8.68 0.25
N LEU A 14 13.16 8.95 -0.21
CA LEU A 14 13.77 8.19 -1.30
C LEU A 14 13.96 6.70 -0.95
N ARG A 15 14.33 6.38 0.30
CA ARG A 15 14.45 4.99 0.75
C ARG A 15 13.10 4.31 0.84
N GLU A 16 12.09 5.01 1.34
CA GLU A 16 10.72 4.51 1.44
C GLU A 16 10.14 4.24 0.05
N LEU A 17 10.33 5.16 -0.89
CA LEU A 17 9.90 4.99 -2.29
C LEU A 17 10.56 3.78 -2.95
N LYS A 18 11.87 3.59 -2.73
CA LYS A 18 12.58 2.39 -3.22
C LYS A 18 11.99 1.09 -2.68
N ARG A 19 11.63 1.05 -1.38
CA ARG A 19 10.97 -0.11 -0.78
C ARG A 19 9.62 -0.41 -1.41
N LEU A 20 8.81 0.63 -1.59
CA LEU A 20 7.49 0.50 -2.22
C LEU A 20 7.59 0.09 -3.69
N LYS A 21 8.56 0.61 -4.45
CA LYS A 21 8.81 0.23 -5.85
C LYS A 21 9.10 -1.27 -5.97
N MET A 22 9.97 -1.82 -5.12
CA MET A 22 10.28 -3.26 -5.12
C MET A 22 9.04 -4.12 -4.84
N VAL A 23 8.18 -3.69 -3.91
CA VAL A 23 6.92 -4.40 -3.61
C VAL A 23 5.98 -4.36 -4.81
N LYS A 24 5.83 -3.18 -5.44
CA LYS A 24 5.01 -3.02 -6.65
C LYS A 24 5.49 -3.95 -7.78
N GLU A 25 6.78 -3.96 -8.07
CA GLU A 25 7.34 -4.82 -9.12
C GLU A 25 7.07 -6.31 -8.86
N ALA A 26 7.18 -6.75 -7.61
CA ALA A 26 6.84 -8.13 -7.22
C ALA A 26 5.34 -8.43 -7.41
N LEU A 27 4.47 -7.50 -7.04
CA LEU A 27 3.02 -7.60 -7.21
C LEU A 27 2.60 -7.61 -8.69
N ASP A 28 3.23 -6.78 -9.52
CA ASP A 28 3.00 -6.73 -10.97
C ASP A 28 3.41 -8.05 -11.63
N GLU A 29 4.54 -8.64 -11.21
CA GLU A 29 4.97 -9.95 -11.71
C GLU A 29 4.01 -11.07 -11.31
N LEU A 30 3.52 -11.07 -10.06
CA LEU A 30 2.49 -12.01 -9.63
C LEU A 30 1.19 -11.83 -10.44
N LYS A 31 0.79 -10.59 -10.72
CA LYS A 31 -0.40 -10.29 -11.52
C LYS A 31 -0.27 -10.81 -12.94
N ARG A 32 0.89 -10.63 -13.59
CA ARG A 32 1.18 -11.19 -14.93
C ARG A 32 1.08 -12.72 -14.96
N ARG A 33 1.39 -13.36 -13.84
CA ARG A 33 1.27 -14.81 -13.66
C ARG A 33 -0.15 -15.26 -13.27
N GLY A 34 -1.10 -14.34 -13.19
CA GLY A 34 -2.48 -14.61 -12.78
C GLY A 34 -2.63 -14.93 -11.29
N VAL A 35 -1.70 -14.46 -10.45
CA VAL A 35 -1.71 -14.67 -9.01
C VAL A 35 -1.99 -13.36 -8.29
N ASP A 36 -3.09 -13.35 -7.54
CA ASP A 36 -3.42 -12.24 -6.65
C ASP A 36 -2.78 -12.43 -5.27
N ALA A 37 -2.22 -11.36 -4.72
CA ALA A 37 -1.51 -11.36 -3.47
C ALA A 37 -1.63 -10.02 -2.74
N ASP A 38 -1.62 -10.11 -1.40
CA ASP A 38 -1.52 -8.98 -0.51
C ASP A 38 -0.18 -9.00 0.21
N ILE A 39 0.48 -7.85 0.24
CA ILE A 39 1.73 -7.66 0.98
C ILE A 39 1.50 -6.62 2.06
N VAL A 40 1.75 -7.01 3.30
CA VAL A 40 1.68 -6.13 4.46
C VAL A 40 2.90 -5.20 4.48
N ILE A 41 2.64 -3.91 4.62
CA ILE A 41 3.64 -2.85 4.65
C ILE A 41 3.61 -2.13 5.99
N CYS A 42 4.79 -1.94 6.58
CA CYS A 42 4.94 -1.17 7.81
C CYS A 42 4.52 0.29 7.56
N PRO A 43 3.58 0.84 8.35
CA PRO A 43 3.08 2.21 8.13
C PRO A 43 4.14 3.28 8.39
N ILE A 44 5.17 2.98 9.21
CA ILE A 44 6.20 3.92 9.65
C ILE A 44 7.38 4.02 8.68
N CYS A 45 7.93 2.90 8.24
CA CYS A 45 9.17 2.88 7.42
C CYS A 45 9.00 2.23 6.05
N LYS A 46 7.78 1.85 5.68
CA LYS A 46 7.42 1.24 4.40
C LYS A 46 8.16 -0.06 4.08
N SER A 47 8.64 -0.77 5.10
CA SER A 47 9.23 -2.10 4.94
C SER A 47 8.13 -3.16 4.77
N PRO A 48 8.29 -4.12 3.84
CA PRO A 48 7.43 -5.30 3.76
C PRO A 48 7.79 -6.38 4.79
N ARG A 49 8.85 -6.17 5.61
CA ARG A 49 9.31 -7.12 6.63
C ARG A 49 8.50 -6.98 7.92
N VAL A 50 7.20 -7.21 7.80
CA VAL A 50 6.24 -7.19 8.91
C VAL A 50 5.81 -8.63 9.21
N ILE A 51 5.82 -9.00 10.48
CA ILE A 51 5.32 -10.29 10.96
C ILE A 51 4.02 -10.09 11.72
N ASP A 52 3.09 -11.03 11.56
CA ASP A 52 1.92 -11.17 12.41
C ASP A 52 2.33 -11.88 13.70
N LEU A 53 2.03 -11.24 14.83
CA LEU A 53 2.17 -11.78 16.17
C LEU A 53 0.79 -12.32 16.57
N THR A 54 0.56 -13.61 16.32
CA THR A 54 -0.69 -14.24 16.73
C THR A 54 -0.57 -14.72 18.17
N SER A 55 -1.51 -14.24 18.98
CA SER A 55 -1.49 -14.25 20.44
C SER A 55 -1.56 -15.61 21.13
N TYR A 56 -1.59 -16.71 20.39
CA TYR A 56 -1.49 -18.04 20.98
C TYR A 56 -0.06 -18.58 20.95
N HIS A 57 0.66 -18.42 19.84
CA HIS A 57 2.02 -18.95 19.69
C HIS A 57 3.10 -17.98 20.17
N ASP A 58 2.90 -16.67 20.00
CA ASP A 58 3.95 -15.67 20.27
C ASP A 58 3.86 -15.02 21.66
N LEU A 59 2.67 -15.01 22.29
CA LEU A 59 2.39 -14.24 23.52
C LEU A 59 1.84 -15.07 24.69
N GLY A 60 1.62 -16.38 24.50
CA GLY A 60 1.09 -17.29 25.53
C GLY A 60 -0.39 -17.03 25.89
N PHE A 61 -0.87 -17.64 26.98
CA PHE A 61 -2.28 -17.63 27.43
C PHE A 61 -2.85 -16.25 27.84
N LEU A 62 -2.14 -15.15 27.56
CA LEU A 62 -2.46 -13.78 27.99
C LEU A 62 -3.48 -13.04 27.10
N GLY A 63 -4.24 -13.76 26.26
CA GLY A 63 -5.59 -13.33 25.87
C GLY A 63 -5.69 -12.13 24.92
N SER A 64 -4.67 -11.85 24.10
CA SER A 64 -4.79 -10.82 23.05
C SER A 64 -5.33 -11.41 21.74
N PHE A 65 -6.59 -11.84 21.65
CA PHE A 65 -7.17 -12.43 20.42
C PHE A 65 -7.04 -11.57 19.14
N GLN A 66 -6.72 -10.28 19.28
CA GLN A 66 -6.58 -9.36 18.17
C GLN A 66 -5.19 -9.50 17.51
N PRO A 67 -5.11 -9.60 16.18
CA PRO A 67 -3.85 -9.59 15.45
C PRO A 67 -3.00 -8.39 15.83
N ALA A 68 -1.72 -8.63 16.06
CA ALA A 68 -0.73 -7.58 16.28
C ALA A 68 0.40 -7.78 15.28
N TYR A 69 1.08 -6.70 14.90
CA TYR A 69 2.08 -6.73 13.86
C TYR A 69 3.36 -6.09 14.35
N TYR A 70 4.49 -6.66 13.93
CA TYR A 70 5.81 -6.17 14.27
C TYR A 70 6.69 -6.00 13.03
N CYS A 71 7.31 -4.83 12.89
CA CYS A 71 8.24 -4.55 11.80
C CYS A 71 9.67 -4.87 12.21
N LEU A 72 10.30 -5.80 11.48
CA LEU A 72 11.67 -6.25 11.75
C LEU A 72 12.74 -5.18 11.45
N ASP A 73 12.40 -4.14 10.69
CA ASP A 73 13.37 -3.12 10.28
C ASP A 73 13.39 -1.89 11.19
N CYS A 74 12.25 -1.47 11.74
CA CYS A 74 12.16 -0.24 12.55
C CYS A 74 11.55 -0.46 13.95
N GLY A 75 11.16 -1.70 14.29
CA GLY A 75 10.60 -2.04 15.60
C GLY A 75 9.19 -1.53 15.86
N TRP A 76 8.48 -1.07 14.83
CA TRP A 76 7.07 -0.67 14.99
C TRP A 76 6.23 -1.87 15.41
N TYR A 77 5.41 -1.68 16.45
CA TYR A 77 4.41 -2.62 16.93
C TYR A 77 3.03 -1.94 16.87
N GLY A 78 2.04 -2.62 16.30
CA GLY A 78 0.69 -2.07 16.21
C GLY A 78 -0.35 -3.07 15.75
N ARG A 79 -1.60 -2.63 15.66
CA ARG A 79 -2.75 -3.46 15.25
C ARG A 79 -3.34 -3.07 13.91
N ILE A 80 -2.85 -1.98 13.31
CA ILE A 80 -3.30 -1.47 12.02
C ILE A 80 -2.14 -1.59 11.05
N VAL A 81 -2.39 -2.24 9.91
CA VAL A 81 -1.41 -2.41 8.85
C VAL A 81 -1.85 -1.71 7.58
N THR A 82 -0.88 -1.34 6.75
CA THR A 82 -1.11 -0.93 5.38
C THR A 82 -0.92 -2.15 4.49
N ILE A 83 -1.83 -2.39 3.56
CA ILE A 83 -1.72 -3.49 2.60
C ILE A 83 -1.48 -2.88 1.21
N MET A 84 -0.52 -3.44 0.48
CA MET A 84 -0.40 -3.25 -0.96
C MET A 84 -0.88 -4.53 -1.65
N THR A 85 -1.76 -4.40 -2.63
CA THR A 85 -2.42 -5.52 -3.31
C THR A 85 -2.36 -5.34 -4.82
N ASN A 86 -2.35 -6.45 -5.56
CA ASN A 86 -2.53 -6.46 -7.02
C ASN A 86 -3.91 -6.95 -7.45
N ARG A 87 -4.78 -7.32 -6.49
CA ARG A 87 -6.16 -7.71 -6.74
C ARG A 87 -6.86 -6.63 -7.56
N PRO A 88 -7.76 -7.01 -8.48
CA PRO A 88 -8.63 -6.03 -9.11
C PRO A 88 -9.43 -5.31 -8.03
N GLU A 89 -9.57 -4.00 -8.17
CA GLU A 89 -10.51 -3.21 -7.36
C GLU A 89 -11.93 -3.57 -7.83
N GLU A 90 -12.48 -4.68 -7.34
CA GLU A 90 -13.92 -4.96 -7.43
C GLU A 90 -14.61 -4.19 -6.31
N ASP A 91 -14.79 -2.90 -6.53
CA ASP A 91 -15.20 -2.00 -5.48
C ASP A 91 -16.73 -1.88 -5.41
N ALA A 92 -17.37 -2.99 -5.05
CA ALA A 92 -18.81 -3.03 -4.80
C ALA A 92 -19.25 -1.97 -3.77
N VAL A 93 -18.34 -1.59 -2.86
CA VAL A 93 -18.57 -0.53 -1.87
C VAL A 93 -18.51 0.85 -2.54
N LEU A 94 -17.50 1.14 -3.37
CA LEU A 94 -17.49 2.40 -4.14
C LEU A 94 -18.68 2.49 -5.09
N GLU A 95 -19.05 1.41 -5.77
CA GLU A 95 -20.25 1.35 -6.63
C GLU A 95 -21.53 1.66 -5.82
N ASP A 96 -21.71 1.07 -4.64
CA ASP A 96 -22.83 1.37 -3.75
C ASP A 96 -22.78 2.82 -3.20
N MET A 97 -21.59 3.37 -3.00
CA MET A 97 -21.36 4.73 -2.50
C MET A 97 -21.49 5.82 -3.57
N LYS A 98 -21.43 5.49 -4.87
CA LYS A 98 -21.66 6.45 -5.97
C LYS A 98 -23.00 7.18 -5.80
N GLY A 99 -24.04 6.48 -5.36
CA GLY A 99 -25.34 7.10 -5.09
C GLY A 99 -25.33 8.11 -3.94
N ALA A 100 -24.49 7.89 -2.93
CA ALA A 100 -24.33 8.80 -1.78
C ALA A 100 -23.48 10.03 -2.11
N LEU A 101 -22.52 9.90 -3.03
CA LEU A 101 -21.63 10.96 -3.49
C LEU A 101 -22.14 11.70 -4.73
N ALA A 102 -23.24 11.25 -5.35
CA ALA A 102 -23.82 11.84 -6.55
C ALA A 102 -23.97 13.38 -6.53
N PRO A 103 -24.33 14.06 -5.41
CA PRO A 103 -24.40 15.52 -5.37
C PRO A 103 -23.03 16.23 -5.39
N LEU A 104 -21.95 15.50 -5.09
CA LEU A 104 -20.58 15.99 -5.01
C LEU A 104 -19.72 15.57 -6.21
N MET A 105 -20.22 14.65 -7.04
CA MET A 105 -19.60 14.30 -8.31
C MET A 105 -20.04 15.34 -9.33
N GLU A 106 -19.17 16.30 -9.64
CA GLU A 106 -19.32 17.08 -10.87
C GLU A 106 -19.23 16.09 -12.05
N GLU A 107 -20.20 16.14 -12.97
CA GLU A 107 -20.16 15.45 -14.27
C GLU A 107 -18.99 16.01 -15.08
N THR A 108 -17.78 15.62 -14.73
CA THR A 108 -16.61 15.84 -15.55
C THR A 108 -16.42 14.57 -16.36
N ASP A 109 -16.73 14.65 -17.65
CA ASP A 109 -16.34 13.66 -18.67
C ASP A 109 -14.81 13.61 -18.87
N GLU A 110 -14.03 13.94 -17.84
CA GLU A 110 -12.58 13.87 -17.87
C GLU A 110 -12.18 12.41 -17.66
N GLU A 111 -12.04 11.71 -18.78
CA GLU A 111 -11.31 10.45 -18.87
C GLU A 111 -9.92 10.67 -18.24
N TYR A 112 -9.74 10.18 -17.00
CA TYR A 112 -8.47 10.28 -16.29
C TYR A 112 -7.35 9.79 -17.24
N PRO A 113 -6.32 10.61 -17.52
CA PRO A 113 -5.26 10.20 -18.41
C PRO A 113 -4.66 8.89 -17.91
N LYS A 114 -4.71 7.84 -18.74
CA LYS A 114 -4.00 6.59 -18.44
C LYS A 114 -2.54 6.96 -18.16
N GLU A 115 -2.08 6.66 -16.95
CA GLU A 115 -0.68 6.91 -16.59
C GLU A 115 0.21 6.27 -17.67
N PRO A 116 1.13 7.02 -18.28
CA PRO A 116 2.03 6.44 -19.25
C PRO A 116 2.84 5.32 -18.56
N PRO A 117 3.20 4.25 -19.30
CA PRO A 117 4.07 3.23 -18.75
C PRO A 117 5.34 3.90 -18.23
N ILE A 118 5.71 3.57 -16.98
CA ILE A 118 6.95 4.04 -16.37
C ILE A 118 8.08 3.33 -17.10
N GLU A 119 8.50 3.90 -18.23
CA GLU A 119 9.69 3.48 -18.97
C GLU A 119 10.93 4.05 -18.26
N ASP A 120 11.80 3.12 -17.87
CA ASP A 120 13.21 3.28 -17.48
C ASP A 120 13.57 4.43 -16.50
N LEU A 121 13.67 4.05 -15.21
CA LEU A 121 14.42 4.75 -14.16
C LEU A 121 15.67 3.94 -13.78
#